data_AF-A0A2M8A8B0-F1
#
_entry.id   AF-A0A2M8A8B0-F1
#
_cell.length_a   1.000
_cell.length_b   1.000
_cell.length_c   1.000
_cell.angle_alpha   90.00
_cell.angle_beta   90.00
_cell.angle_gamma   90.00
#
_symmetry.space_group_name_H-M   'P 1'
#
loop_
_entity.id
_entity.type
_entity.pdbx_description
1 polymer ?
#
loop_
_entity_poly.entity_id
_entity_poly.type
_entity_poly.pdbx_seq_one_letter_code
_entity_poly.pdbx_strand_id
1 'polypeptide(L)'
;MKFEKYIFLYFLLSILFLINSSFCFALGIGNGKDGSPSISGVVNTYSYLINDLKKCDYQLQVADATNFFADDLILIIQMQGAKIDGTNAPSYGTIMDYSNTGNYEFAKVKSVSGNTITLQYSLLRSYQIEGNVQIVKVPQYKKPIINGILTCPSWNGKTGGVIAIDALDTIVMNNHINATGKGFRGGIVHDANHIFDIRYDYIAESPDPQYYALKGEGIAFYGYEPYTSGRGAPANAGGGGNIHTTGGGGGANFGCGGDGGWGYPIDQSGDEKLIFGIGGYPLIYSNAENKIFMGGGGGAGHEHFGNGTSGADGGGIVIITSKAIAGNEHSIFARGNNSASGGAYGDGVGGAGGGGSAILFVEDFVSKVTIDLTGGSGGSSIAAGFGPGGGGGGGTCWFSNATVPDSAIVTLVGGINGVAGGSYYG
;
A
#
# COMPACT_ATOMS: atom_id res chain seq x y z
N MET A 1 -29.13 57.40 1.84
CA MET A 1 -29.81 56.10 1.66
C MET A 1 -29.43 55.48 0.32
N LYS A 2 -28.22 54.92 0.23
CA LYS A 2 -27.70 54.17 -0.93
C LYS A 2 -26.62 53.24 -0.39
N PHE A 3 -27.02 52.17 0.31
CA PHE A 3 -26.06 51.19 0.84
C PHE A 3 -26.69 49.80 1.08
N GLU A 4 -27.61 49.35 0.23
CA GLU A 4 -28.21 47.99 0.38
C GLU A 4 -28.49 47.27 -0.94
N LYS A 5 -27.66 47.47 -1.99
CA LYS A 5 -27.82 46.70 -3.25
C LYS A 5 -26.58 45.95 -3.73
N TYR A 6 -25.47 45.96 -2.97
CA TYR A 6 -24.23 45.28 -3.38
C TYR A 6 -23.88 44.03 -2.55
N ILE A 7 -24.63 43.70 -1.49
CA ILE A 7 -24.35 42.52 -0.66
C ILE A 7 -25.04 41.26 -1.20
N PHE A 8 -26.14 41.40 -1.94
CA PHE A 8 -26.85 40.24 -2.52
C PHE A 8 -26.22 39.71 -3.82
N LEU A 9 -25.38 40.51 -4.49
CA LEU A 9 -24.71 40.10 -5.75
C LEU A 9 -23.39 39.35 -5.52
N TYR A 10 -22.73 39.55 -4.38
CA TYR A 10 -21.55 38.76 -4.00
C TYR A 10 -21.90 37.41 -3.39
N PHE A 11 -23.10 37.27 -2.79
CA PHE A 11 -23.58 36.01 -2.24
C PHE A 11 -24.12 35.04 -3.31
N LEU A 12 -24.52 35.57 -4.48
CA LEU A 12 -24.94 34.76 -5.63
C LEU A 12 -23.77 34.30 -6.51
N LEU A 13 -22.64 35.02 -6.49
CA LEU A 13 -21.43 34.65 -7.24
C LEU A 13 -20.58 33.57 -6.54
N SER A 14 -20.72 33.41 -5.22
CA SER A 14 -20.05 32.36 -4.44
C SER A 14 -20.82 31.03 -4.39
N ILE A 15 -22.13 31.04 -4.71
CA ILE A 15 -22.97 29.84 -4.74
C ILE A 15 -23.01 29.19 -6.14
N LEU A 16 -22.62 29.91 -7.20
CA LEU A 16 -22.50 29.34 -8.55
C LEU A 16 -21.18 28.61 -8.84
N PHE A 17 -20.24 28.54 -7.87
CA PHE A 17 -19.00 27.75 -7.96
C PHE A 17 -19.04 26.45 -7.13
N LEU A 18 -20.23 26.04 -6.68
CA LEU A 18 -20.47 24.79 -5.94
C LEU A 18 -21.30 23.77 -6.73
N ILE A 19 -21.43 23.95 -8.04
CA ILE A 19 -22.11 23.01 -8.92
C ILE A 19 -21.16 22.72 -10.09
N ASN A 20 -20.71 21.46 -10.18
CA ASN A 20 -19.75 20.88 -11.14
C ASN A 20 -18.24 21.06 -10.87
N SER A 21 -17.78 20.77 -9.65
CA SER A 21 -16.36 20.41 -9.44
C SER A 21 -15.98 19.04 -10.02
N SER A 22 -16.95 18.25 -10.51
CA SER A 22 -16.69 16.97 -11.18
C SER A 22 -16.20 17.08 -12.63
N PHE A 23 -16.21 18.26 -13.25
CA PHE A 23 -15.87 18.43 -14.68
C PHE A 23 -14.51 19.11 -14.95
N CYS A 24 -13.74 19.48 -13.92
CA CYS A 24 -12.46 20.19 -14.09
C CYS A 24 -11.22 19.34 -13.73
N PHE A 25 -11.38 18.07 -13.34
CA PHE A 25 -10.28 17.13 -13.06
C PHE A 25 -10.02 16.15 -14.22
N ALA A 26 -10.61 16.45 -15.37
CA ALA A 26 -10.88 15.52 -16.45
C ALA A 26 -9.88 15.74 -17.63
N LEU A 27 -9.38 16.98 -17.76
CA LEU A 27 -8.13 17.31 -18.44
C LEU A 27 -6.99 17.08 -17.45
N GLY A 28 -5.91 16.39 -17.87
CA GLY A 28 -4.72 16.17 -17.04
C GLY A 28 -4.34 17.42 -16.24
N ILE A 29 -3.98 17.22 -14.97
CA ILE A 29 -3.55 18.30 -14.06
C ILE A 29 -2.20 18.88 -14.44
N GLY A 30 -1.47 18.19 -15.32
CA GLY A 30 -0.24 18.67 -15.92
C GLY A 30 -0.45 19.57 -17.12
N ASN A 31 0.66 19.90 -17.78
CA ASN A 31 0.69 20.78 -18.97
C ASN A 31 1.14 20.07 -20.25
N GLY A 32 1.28 18.75 -20.23
CA GLY A 32 1.71 17.98 -21.40
C GLY A 32 3.15 18.26 -21.86
N LYS A 33 4.00 18.83 -21.00
CA LYS A 33 5.37 19.23 -21.37
C LYS A 33 6.26 18.07 -21.82
N ASP A 34 5.94 16.85 -21.38
CA ASP A 34 6.71 15.64 -21.71
C ASP A 34 6.27 15.01 -23.05
N GLY A 35 5.36 15.65 -23.79
CA GLY A 35 5.00 15.28 -25.17
C GLY A 35 4.22 13.96 -25.29
N SER A 36 4.34 13.29 -26.44
CA SER A 36 3.66 12.02 -26.73
C SER A 36 4.66 10.87 -26.93
N PRO A 37 5.48 10.52 -25.93
CA PRO A 37 6.51 9.51 -26.07
C PRO A 37 5.93 8.09 -26.06
N SER A 38 6.75 7.16 -26.56
CA SER A 38 6.63 5.74 -26.23
C SER A 38 7.35 5.49 -24.89
N ILE A 39 6.66 4.91 -23.90
CA ILE A 39 7.18 4.75 -22.53
C ILE A 39 7.20 3.29 -22.08
N SER A 40 8.09 3.00 -21.12
CA SER A 40 8.30 1.70 -20.48
C SER A 40 9.17 1.86 -19.23
N GLY A 41 9.21 0.85 -18.35
CA GLY A 41 10.09 0.85 -17.19
C GLY A 41 9.62 1.80 -16.10
N VAL A 42 10.56 2.44 -15.40
CA VAL A 42 10.27 3.43 -14.35
C VAL A 42 10.26 4.83 -14.96
N VAL A 43 9.12 5.50 -14.93
CA VAL A 43 8.95 6.87 -15.47
C VAL A 43 8.92 7.95 -14.40
N ASN A 44 8.69 7.57 -13.15
CA ASN A 44 8.70 8.48 -12.01
C ASN A 44 10.12 8.70 -11.47
N THR A 45 10.32 9.83 -10.80
CA THR A 45 11.50 10.07 -9.95
C THR A 45 11.04 10.24 -8.51
N TYR A 46 11.82 9.73 -7.55
CA TYR A 46 11.42 9.66 -6.14
C TYR A 46 12.43 10.40 -5.27
N SER A 47 11.91 11.11 -4.27
CA SER A 47 12.65 11.67 -3.15
C SER A 47 11.79 11.55 -1.89
N TYR A 48 12.30 11.94 -0.74
CA TYR A 48 11.53 11.97 0.49
C TYR A 48 11.72 13.29 1.23
N LEU A 49 10.69 13.67 1.97
CA LEU A 49 10.60 14.91 2.71
C LEU A 49 11.49 14.87 3.96
N ILE A 50 12.18 15.97 4.28
CA ILE A 50 13.06 16.07 5.47
C ILE A 50 12.56 17.09 6.51
N ASN A 51 11.47 17.79 6.25
CA ASN A 51 10.80 18.68 7.21
C ASN A 51 9.28 18.46 7.21
N ASP A 52 8.63 18.62 8.35
CA ASP A 52 7.17 18.62 8.41
C ASP A 52 6.56 19.73 7.55
N LEU A 53 5.39 19.46 7.00
CA LEU A 53 4.60 20.42 6.21
C LEU A 53 3.23 20.60 6.85
N LYS A 54 2.78 21.85 6.92
CA LYS A 54 1.44 22.22 7.35
C LYS A 54 0.63 22.68 6.14
N LYS A 55 -0.69 22.53 6.25
CA LYS A 55 -1.61 23.22 5.36
C LYS A 55 -1.23 24.70 5.22
N CYS A 56 -1.31 25.21 4.00
CA CYS A 56 -0.87 26.55 3.58
C CYS A 56 0.65 26.75 3.42
N ASP A 57 1.50 25.76 3.76
CA ASP A 57 2.91 25.83 3.39
C ASP A 57 3.08 25.72 1.86
N TYR A 58 4.18 26.26 1.35
CA TYR A 58 4.49 26.27 -0.09
C TYR A 58 5.97 25.99 -0.37
N GLN A 59 6.75 25.63 0.66
CA GLN A 59 8.15 25.23 0.52
C GLN A 59 8.35 23.90 1.22
N LEU A 60 9.06 22.99 0.55
CA LEU A 60 9.44 21.69 1.08
C LEU A 60 10.96 21.48 0.90
N GLN A 61 11.57 20.85 1.89
CA GLN A 61 12.94 20.35 1.83
C GLN A 61 12.89 18.86 1.56
N VAL A 62 13.68 18.41 0.59
CA VAL A 62 13.77 16.98 0.24
C VAL A 62 15.19 16.47 0.41
N ALA A 63 15.33 15.15 0.48
CA ALA A 63 16.64 14.53 0.60
C ALA A 63 17.53 14.77 -0.63
N ASP A 64 16.92 14.72 -1.82
CA ASP A 64 17.56 15.02 -3.10
C ASP A 64 16.56 15.67 -4.05
N ALA A 65 16.87 16.89 -4.53
CA ALA A 65 16.09 17.63 -5.51
C ALA A 65 16.72 17.68 -6.92
N THR A 66 17.81 16.94 -7.17
CA THR A 66 18.63 17.03 -8.41
C THR A 66 17.82 16.88 -9.71
N ASN A 67 16.77 16.06 -9.69
CA ASN A 67 15.93 15.77 -10.86
C ASN A 67 14.59 16.51 -10.88
N PHE A 68 14.44 17.54 -10.04
CA PHE A 68 13.25 18.38 -9.96
C PHE A 68 13.54 19.78 -10.53
N PHE A 69 12.61 20.30 -11.30
CA PHE A 69 12.73 21.57 -12.03
C PHE A 69 11.43 22.36 -11.96
N ALA A 70 11.50 23.65 -12.30
CA ALA A 70 10.32 24.47 -12.49
C ALA A 70 9.33 23.80 -13.48
N ASP A 71 8.03 24.01 -13.23
CA ASP A 71 6.92 23.41 -13.96
C ASP A 71 6.83 21.87 -13.87
N ASP A 72 7.60 21.20 -13.02
CA ASP A 72 7.34 19.81 -12.69
C ASP A 72 6.01 19.67 -11.93
N LEU A 73 5.27 18.61 -12.26
CA LEU A 73 4.19 18.11 -11.44
C LEU A 73 4.78 17.10 -10.46
N ILE A 74 4.45 17.24 -9.18
CA ILE A 74 4.84 16.29 -8.14
C ILE A 74 3.61 15.78 -7.41
N LEU A 75 3.69 14.55 -6.93
CA LEU A 75 2.79 13.96 -5.96
C LEU A 75 3.51 13.96 -4.61
N ILE A 76 2.84 14.50 -3.60
CA ILE A 76 3.25 14.41 -2.20
C ILE A 76 2.35 13.37 -1.56
N ILE A 77 2.91 12.35 -0.92
CA ILE A 77 2.12 11.25 -0.34
C ILE A 77 2.77 10.73 0.95
N GLN A 78 1.97 10.61 2.02
CA GLN A 78 2.42 10.07 3.31
C GLN A 78 2.08 8.59 3.41
N MET A 79 3.10 7.74 3.55
CA MET A 79 2.93 6.29 3.45
C MET A 79 2.55 5.65 4.79
N GLN A 80 3.08 6.16 5.90
CA GLN A 80 2.93 5.59 7.24
C GLN A 80 2.59 6.67 8.29
N GLY A 81 2.55 6.30 9.57
CA GLY A 81 2.28 7.18 10.70
C GLY A 81 0.89 7.05 11.32
N ALA A 82 0.16 5.96 11.02
CA ALA A 82 -1.11 5.67 11.66
C ALA A 82 -0.89 5.25 13.12
N LYS A 83 -1.79 5.65 14.01
CA LYS A 83 -1.77 5.26 15.42
C LYS A 83 -2.61 4.00 15.62
N ILE A 84 -2.03 3.04 16.33
CA ILE A 84 -2.64 1.76 16.64
C ILE A 84 -2.70 1.54 18.15
N ASP A 85 -3.58 0.64 18.61
CA ASP A 85 -3.50 0.10 19.97
C ASP A 85 -2.19 -0.70 20.13
N GLY A 86 -1.31 -0.26 21.02
CA GLY A 86 -0.02 -0.90 21.31
C GLY A 86 -0.06 -1.90 22.47
N THR A 87 -1.23 -2.15 23.06
CA THR A 87 -1.37 -3.05 24.21
C THR A 87 -1.10 -4.50 23.81
N ASN A 88 -0.37 -5.26 24.63
CA ASN A 88 -0.18 -6.70 24.42
C ASN A 88 -1.47 -7.47 24.77
N ALA A 89 -2.46 -7.38 23.90
CA ALA A 89 -3.82 -7.88 24.07
C ALA A 89 -4.46 -8.17 22.70
N PRO A 90 -5.61 -8.86 22.63
CA PRO A 90 -6.34 -9.10 21.37
C PRO A 90 -6.63 -7.86 20.53
N SER A 91 -6.66 -6.67 21.14
CA SER A 91 -6.88 -5.40 20.46
C SER A 91 -5.63 -4.81 19.79
N TYR A 92 -4.45 -5.41 19.98
CA TYR A 92 -3.20 -4.94 19.39
C TYR A 92 -3.35 -4.66 17.91
N GLY A 93 -2.82 -3.51 17.48
CA GLY A 93 -2.73 -3.13 16.09
C GLY A 93 -4.02 -2.61 15.47
N THR A 94 -5.13 -2.59 16.22
CA THR A 94 -6.36 -1.91 15.79
C THR A 94 -6.07 -0.43 15.55
N ILE A 95 -6.55 0.09 14.42
CA ILE A 95 -6.28 1.47 14.01
C ILE A 95 -7.15 2.42 14.85
N MET A 96 -6.51 3.26 15.66
CA MET A 96 -7.18 4.28 16.46
C MET A 96 -7.32 5.61 15.70
N ASP A 97 -6.31 5.95 14.89
CA ASP A 97 -6.29 7.18 14.11
C ASP A 97 -5.36 7.03 12.90
N TYR A 98 -5.83 7.36 11.71
CA TYR A 98 -5.00 7.39 10.50
C TYR A 98 -4.01 8.56 10.49
N SER A 99 -4.23 9.58 11.33
CA SER A 99 -3.43 10.81 11.36
C SER A 99 -3.24 11.34 9.94
N ASN A 100 -2.01 11.63 9.50
CA ASN A 100 -1.73 12.09 8.15
C ASN A 100 -1.46 10.94 7.15
N THR A 101 -1.47 9.69 7.57
CA THR A 101 -1.21 8.56 6.69
C THR A 101 -2.25 8.46 5.59
N GLY A 102 -1.78 8.13 4.38
CA GLY A 102 -2.56 8.10 3.16
C GLY A 102 -2.99 9.47 2.64
N ASN A 103 -2.64 10.58 3.31
CA ASN A 103 -2.79 11.90 2.70
C ASN A 103 -1.94 11.97 1.44
N TYR A 104 -2.53 12.53 0.39
CA TYR A 104 -1.84 12.81 -0.84
C TYR A 104 -2.37 14.08 -1.50
N GLU A 105 -1.51 14.78 -2.24
CA GLU A 105 -1.91 15.85 -3.15
C GLU A 105 -0.89 16.05 -4.27
N PHE A 106 -1.38 16.51 -5.42
CA PHE A 106 -0.52 16.95 -6.51
C PHE A 106 -0.17 18.43 -6.34
N ALA A 107 1.07 18.79 -6.63
CA ALA A 107 1.55 20.16 -6.57
C ALA A 107 2.42 20.51 -7.78
N LYS A 108 2.41 21.80 -8.16
CA LYS A 108 3.22 22.34 -9.25
C LYS A 108 4.47 23.03 -8.69
N VAL A 109 5.64 22.64 -9.18
CA VAL A 109 6.92 23.23 -8.79
C VAL A 109 7.08 24.59 -9.46
N LYS A 110 7.30 25.64 -8.65
CA LYS A 110 7.63 26.99 -9.13
C LYS A 110 9.13 27.15 -9.36
N SER A 111 9.95 26.69 -8.41
CA SER A 111 11.41 26.76 -8.51
C SER A 111 12.07 25.75 -7.58
N VAL A 112 13.32 25.41 -7.88
CA VAL A 112 14.18 24.53 -7.07
C VAL A 112 15.49 25.27 -6.79
N SER A 113 15.93 25.27 -5.54
CA SER A 113 17.21 25.84 -5.11
C SER A 113 17.86 24.93 -4.06
N GLY A 114 18.97 24.30 -4.41
CA GLY A 114 19.51 23.19 -3.63
C GLY A 114 18.45 22.10 -3.47
N ASN A 115 18.23 21.67 -2.23
CA ASN A 115 17.20 20.68 -1.87
C ASN A 115 15.84 21.30 -1.49
N THR A 116 15.67 22.61 -1.69
CA THR A 116 14.41 23.30 -1.44
C THR A 116 13.58 23.38 -2.72
N ILE A 117 12.39 22.80 -2.68
CA ILE A 117 11.37 22.94 -3.73
C ILE A 117 10.36 23.99 -3.26
N THR A 118 10.16 25.03 -4.06
CA THR A 118 9.10 26.04 -3.85
C THR A 118 7.94 25.72 -4.77
N LEU A 119 6.73 25.65 -4.22
CA LEU A 119 5.49 25.36 -4.92
C LEU A 119 4.86 26.63 -5.50
N GLN A 120 4.11 26.46 -6.58
CA GLN A 120 3.34 27.54 -7.19
C GLN A 120 2.10 27.91 -6.35
N TYR A 121 1.52 26.92 -5.67
CA TYR A 121 0.36 27.05 -4.81
C TYR A 121 0.64 26.40 -3.46
N SER A 122 -0.02 26.90 -2.42
CA SER A 122 0.13 26.35 -1.08
C SER A 122 -0.63 25.04 -0.89
N LEU A 123 -0.11 24.20 0.00
CA LEU A 123 -0.65 22.87 0.29
C LEU A 123 -2.04 22.93 0.92
N LEU A 124 -2.85 21.93 0.61
CA LEU A 124 -4.19 21.74 1.16
C LEU A 124 -4.19 20.80 2.38
N ARG A 125 -3.17 19.95 2.51
CA ARG A 125 -3.01 19.00 3.61
C ARG A 125 -1.71 19.24 4.38
N SER A 126 -1.60 18.55 5.52
CA SER A 126 -0.40 18.51 6.34
C SER A 126 0.28 17.13 6.22
N TYR A 127 1.59 17.12 6.40
CA TYR A 127 2.45 15.94 6.29
C TYR A 127 3.45 15.93 7.46
N GLN A 128 3.73 14.74 7.99
CA GLN A 128 4.65 14.53 9.10
C GLN A 128 5.74 13.54 8.70
N ILE A 129 7.01 13.91 8.83
CA ILE A 129 8.13 13.11 8.31
C ILE A 129 8.29 11.76 9.02
N GLU A 130 7.84 11.66 10.27
CA GLU A 130 7.76 10.41 11.02
C GLU A 130 6.89 9.37 10.29
N GLY A 131 5.90 9.82 9.52
CA GLY A 131 5.04 8.97 8.71
C GLY A 131 5.60 8.62 7.32
N ASN A 132 6.89 8.79 7.06
CA ASN A 132 7.55 8.52 5.77
C ASN A 132 6.81 9.13 4.56
N VAL A 133 7.12 10.40 4.28
CA VAL A 133 6.48 11.16 3.21
C VAL A 133 7.35 11.13 1.94
N GLN A 134 6.79 10.62 0.86
CA GLN A 134 7.42 10.58 -0.45
C GLN A 134 7.06 11.80 -1.29
N ILE A 135 8.02 12.22 -2.11
CA ILE A 135 7.83 13.17 -3.19
C ILE A 135 8.10 12.43 -4.51
N VAL A 136 7.07 12.28 -5.33
CA VAL A 136 7.13 11.56 -6.61
C VAL A 136 6.97 12.57 -7.74
N LYS A 137 7.97 12.72 -8.60
CA LYS A 137 7.85 13.48 -9.84
C LYS A 137 6.96 12.73 -10.82
N VAL A 138 5.93 13.41 -11.32
CA VAL A 138 4.89 12.86 -12.18
C VAL A 138 5.10 13.40 -13.60
N PRO A 139 5.41 12.54 -14.57
CA PRO A 139 5.44 12.94 -15.98
C PRO A 139 4.08 13.47 -16.44
N GLN A 140 4.11 14.53 -17.24
CA GLN A 140 2.96 15.25 -17.79
C GLN A 140 2.96 15.10 -19.31
N TYR A 141 2.29 14.07 -19.80
CA TYR A 141 2.24 13.73 -21.23
C TYR A 141 1.08 14.42 -21.96
N LYS A 142 1.15 14.42 -23.29
CA LYS A 142 0.01 14.74 -24.16
C LYS A 142 -0.77 13.47 -24.47
N LYS A 143 -0.15 12.54 -25.21
CA LYS A 143 -0.75 11.27 -25.64
C LYS A 143 0.29 10.14 -25.63
N PRO A 144 0.66 9.61 -24.45
CA PRO A 144 1.72 8.62 -24.36
C PRO A 144 1.26 7.24 -24.87
N ILE A 145 2.21 6.44 -25.33
CA ILE A 145 2.00 5.04 -25.71
C ILE A 145 2.84 4.16 -24.79
N ILE A 146 2.21 3.24 -24.06
CA ILE A 146 2.89 2.28 -23.18
C ILE A 146 3.26 1.05 -24.01
N ASN A 147 4.52 0.95 -24.46
CA ASN A 147 4.99 -0.16 -25.32
C ASN A 147 5.77 -1.23 -24.55
N GLY A 148 6.23 -0.94 -23.33
CA GLY A 148 6.82 -1.92 -22.42
C GLY A 148 6.14 -1.85 -21.05
N ILE A 149 6.39 -2.85 -20.20
CA ILE A 149 5.80 -2.86 -18.84
C ILE A 149 6.21 -1.58 -18.11
N LEU A 150 5.23 -0.80 -17.67
CA LEU A 150 5.45 0.34 -16.79
C LEU A 150 5.48 -0.15 -15.35
N THR A 151 6.49 0.23 -14.57
CA THR A 151 6.68 -0.26 -13.19
C THR A 151 7.33 0.79 -12.29
N CYS A 152 7.53 0.46 -11.02
CA CYS A 152 8.22 1.27 -10.03
C CYS A 152 9.23 0.44 -9.21
N PRO A 153 10.22 1.08 -8.56
CA PRO A 153 10.98 0.44 -7.50
C PRO A 153 10.05 -0.05 -6.39
N SER A 154 10.37 -1.20 -5.77
CA SER A 154 9.66 -1.65 -4.57
C SER A 154 9.88 -0.66 -3.42
N TRP A 155 8.91 -0.58 -2.50
CA TRP A 155 9.05 0.19 -1.27
C TRP A 155 10.30 -0.23 -0.49
N ASN A 156 11.11 0.75 -0.07
CA ASN A 156 12.34 0.51 0.67
C ASN A 156 12.32 1.05 2.11
N GLY A 157 11.16 1.49 2.61
CA GLY A 157 11.01 2.17 3.91
C GLY A 157 11.06 3.69 3.84
N LYS A 158 11.43 4.28 2.70
CA LYS A 158 11.43 5.73 2.46
C LYS A 158 10.78 6.12 1.15
N THR A 159 11.08 5.39 0.07
CA THR A 159 10.54 5.63 -1.28
C THR A 159 10.18 4.33 -2.00
N GLY A 160 9.45 4.44 -3.11
CA GLY A 160 9.03 3.33 -3.96
C GLY A 160 7.53 3.02 -3.84
N GLY A 161 7.09 1.99 -4.57
CA GLY A 161 5.73 1.46 -4.49
C GLY A 161 4.64 2.33 -5.12
N VAL A 162 4.99 3.38 -5.87
CA VAL A 162 4.03 4.30 -6.50
C VAL A 162 4.35 4.46 -7.98
N ILE A 163 3.36 4.25 -8.85
CA ILE A 163 3.38 4.65 -10.26
C ILE A 163 2.37 5.78 -10.41
N ALA A 164 2.79 6.94 -10.92
CA ALA A 164 1.91 8.08 -11.13
C ALA A 164 2.19 8.72 -12.50
N ILE A 165 1.18 8.83 -13.35
CA ILE A 165 1.30 9.51 -14.65
C ILE A 165 0.12 10.43 -14.90
N ASP A 166 0.39 11.54 -15.58
CA ASP A 166 -0.61 12.49 -16.06
C ASP A 166 -0.54 12.57 -17.59
N ALA A 167 -1.69 12.62 -18.24
CA ALA A 167 -1.80 12.85 -19.68
C ALA A 167 -2.96 13.80 -20.01
N LEU A 168 -2.75 14.74 -20.92
CA LEU A 168 -3.82 15.64 -21.37
C LEU A 168 -4.88 14.93 -22.25
N ASP A 169 -4.49 13.86 -22.94
CA ASP A 169 -5.32 13.11 -23.87
C ASP A 169 -5.24 11.60 -23.55
N THR A 170 -5.41 10.75 -24.56
CA THR A 170 -5.53 9.30 -24.43
C THR A 170 -4.19 8.65 -24.11
N ILE A 171 -4.16 7.83 -23.05
CA ILE A 171 -3.07 6.88 -22.81
C ILE A 171 -3.38 5.61 -23.61
N VAL A 172 -2.50 5.24 -24.53
CA VAL A 172 -2.62 4.00 -25.31
C VAL A 172 -1.79 2.91 -24.66
N MET A 173 -2.42 1.82 -24.24
CA MET A 173 -1.74 0.67 -23.66
C MET A 173 -1.46 -0.36 -24.75
N ASN A 174 -0.19 -0.66 -25.01
CA ASN A 174 0.27 -1.83 -25.76
C ASN A 174 1.03 -2.81 -24.84
N ASN A 175 1.03 -2.54 -23.54
CA ASN A 175 1.63 -3.36 -22.49
C ASN A 175 0.98 -3.03 -21.14
N HIS A 176 1.36 -3.79 -20.10
CA HIS A 176 0.81 -3.66 -18.75
C HIS A 176 1.43 -2.51 -17.96
N ILE A 177 0.68 -2.01 -16.98
CA ILE A 177 1.19 -1.24 -15.85
C ILE A 177 1.24 -2.17 -14.65
N ASN A 178 2.39 -2.32 -13.99
CA ASN A 178 2.58 -3.34 -12.97
C ASN A 178 3.32 -2.84 -11.73
N ALA A 179 2.56 -2.75 -10.63
CA ALA A 179 2.99 -2.46 -9.27
C ALA A 179 2.77 -3.67 -8.32
N THR A 180 2.69 -4.90 -8.85
CA THR A 180 2.57 -6.13 -8.05
C THR A 180 3.77 -6.30 -7.12
N GLY A 181 3.51 -6.54 -5.84
CA GLY A 181 4.57 -6.77 -4.85
C GLY A 181 5.49 -5.56 -4.62
N LYS A 182 5.03 -4.34 -4.96
CA LYS A 182 5.81 -3.11 -4.82
C LYS A 182 5.47 -2.32 -3.55
N GLY A 183 4.47 -2.75 -2.81
CA GLY A 183 3.97 -2.15 -1.57
C GLY A 183 4.82 -2.50 -0.35
N PHE A 184 4.20 -2.48 0.84
CA PHE A 184 4.92 -2.70 2.09
C PHE A 184 5.58 -4.08 2.15
N ARG A 185 6.75 -4.15 2.79
CA ARG A 185 7.59 -5.35 2.82
C ARG A 185 7.02 -6.42 3.74
N GLY A 186 7.17 -7.68 3.35
CA GLY A 186 6.87 -8.81 4.23
C GLY A 186 7.86 -8.94 5.40
N GLY A 187 7.44 -9.61 6.46
CA GLY A 187 8.30 -9.96 7.59
C GLY A 187 9.38 -10.95 7.17
N ILE A 188 10.60 -10.77 7.66
CA ILE A 188 11.74 -11.63 7.33
C ILE A 188 11.76 -12.83 8.27
N VAL A 189 11.98 -14.03 7.72
CA VAL A 189 12.21 -15.24 8.51
C VAL A 189 13.58 -15.20 9.18
N HIS A 190 13.67 -15.73 10.39
CA HIS A 190 14.91 -15.83 11.14
C HIS A 190 15.00 -17.18 11.84
N ASP A 191 16.18 -17.78 11.77
CA ASP A 191 16.48 -19.06 12.40
C ASP A 191 16.68 -18.92 13.91
N ALA A 192 16.24 -19.94 14.63
CA ALA A 192 16.30 -20.00 16.07
C ALA A 192 16.48 -21.42 16.59
N ASN A 193 17.03 -21.54 17.80
CA ASN A 193 17.07 -22.84 18.47
C ASN A 193 15.66 -23.29 18.86
N HIS A 194 15.40 -24.57 18.63
CA HIS A 194 14.16 -25.21 19.05
C HIS A 194 13.99 -25.19 20.57
N ILE A 195 12.83 -24.70 21.04
CA ILE A 195 12.42 -24.72 22.45
C ILE A 195 10.96 -25.15 22.57
N PHE A 196 10.56 -25.55 23.80
CA PHE A 196 9.21 -26.04 24.11
C PHE A 196 8.54 -25.14 25.14
N ASP A 197 8.24 -23.90 24.76
CA ASP A 197 7.67 -22.91 25.68
C ASP A 197 6.75 -21.92 24.96
N ILE A 198 5.43 -22.11 25.13
CA ILE A 198 4.39 -21.38 24.39
C ILE A 198 4.32 -19.91 24.85
N ARG A 199 4.12 -19.00 23.89
CA ARG A 199 3.91 -17.56 24.11
C ARG A 199 2.70 -17.05 23.34
N TYR A 200 1.86 -16.25 24.01
CA TYR A 200 0.62 -15.70 23.45
C TYR A 200 0.74 -14.23 23.05
N ASP A 201 1.95 -13.68 23.13
CA ASP A 201 2.20 -12.26 23.00
C ASP A 201 1.85 -11.75 21.60
N TYR A 202 1.01 -10.71 21.56
CA TYR A 202 0.61 -9.97 20.38
C TYR A 202 1.74 -9.05 19.90
N ILE A 203 2.56 -8.57 20.83
CA ILE A 203 3.70 -7.70 20.58
C ILE A 203 4.86 -8.20 21.42
N ALA A 204 6.01 -8.33 20.78
CA ALA A 204 7.27 -8.65 21.44
C ALA A 204 8.37 -7.71 20.96
N GLU A 205 9.36 -7.52 21.82
CA GLU A 205 10.60 -6.83 21.48
C GLU A 205 11.49 -7.73 20.60
N SER A 206 12.14 -7.12 19.64
CA SER A 206 12.83 -7.72 18.51
C SER A 206 14.30 -7.99 18.85
N PRO A 207 14.88 -9.06 18.28
CA PRO A 207 14.26 -10.33 17.98
C PRO A 207 14.67 -11.32 19.08
N ASP A 208 13.69 -11.85 19.81
CA ASP A 208 13.86 -13.18 20.40
C ASP A 208 13.26 -14.19 19.41
N PRO A 209 14.04 -14.60 18.38
CA PRO A 209 13.53 -15.45 17.32
C PRO A 209 13.17 -16.85 17.84
N GLN A 210 13.56 -17.19 19.07
CA GLN A 210 13.17 -18.45 19.71
C GLN A 210 11.66 -18.51 19.99
N TYR A 211 11.00 -17.35 20.14
CA TYR A 211 9.57 -17.28 20.45
C TYR A 211 8.74 -16.62 19.36
N TYR A 212 9.33 -15.74 18.55
CA TYR A 212 8.55 -14.82 17.71
C TYR A 212 9.16 -14.62 16.32
N ALA A 213 8.35 -14.80 15.29
CA ALA A 213 8.66 -14.38 13.93
C ALA A 213 8.35 -12.89 13.72
N LEU A 214 8.96 -12.30 12.69
CA LEU A 214 8.75 -10.91 12.34
C LEU A 214 7.40 -10.67 11.65
N LYS A 215 6.81 -9.53 11.97
CA LYS A 215 5.61 -8.97 11.35
C LYS A 215 5.96 -8.34 10.00
N GLY A 216 4.97 -8.19 9.14
CA GLY A 216 5.09 -7.37 7.92
C GLY A 216 5.10 -5.86 8.22
N GLU A 217 5.39 -5.07 7.19
CA GLU A 217 5.22 -3.61 7.23
C GLU A 217 3.80 -3.18 6.84
N GLY A 218 3.36 -2.05 7.40
CA GLY A 218 2.05 -1.46 7.14
C GLY A 218 2.02 0.05 7.40
N ILE A 219 0.82 0.61 7.43
CA ILE A 219 0.59 2.06 7.61
C ILE A 219 0.94 2.58 9.01
N ALA A 220 0.97 1.70 10.01
CA ALA A 220 1.53 2.03 11.30
C ALA A 220 3.05 2.09 11.13
N PHE A 221 3.65 3.28 11.33
CA PHE A 221 5.10 3.38 11.31
C PHE A 221 5.65 2.76 12.59
N TYR A 222 6.49 1.74 12.42
CA TYR A 222 7.30 1.20 13.49
C TYR A 222 8.47 2.12 13.74
N GLY A 223 8.24 3.12 14.59
CA GLY A 223 9.18 4.17 14.95
C GLY A 223 10.59 3.69 15.30
N TYR A 224 10.71 2.51 15.90
CA TYR A 224 11.98 1.90 16.31
C TYR A 224 11.85 0.37 16.42
N GLU A 225 12.95 -0.34 16.14
CA GLU A 225 13.30 -1.54 16.92
C GLU A 225 13.08 -1.19 18.40
N PRO A 226 12.12 -1.85 19.07
CA PRO A 226 12.11 -3.30 19.09
C PRO A 226 10.77 -3.96 18.73
N TYR A 227 9.65 -3.30 18.47
CA TYR A 227 8.35 -4.01 18.42
C TYR A 227 7.95 -4.63 17.06
N THR A 228 8.87 -5.36 16.43
CA THR A 228 8.71 -5.90 15.07
C THR A 228 8.29 -7.38 15.03
N SER A 229 8.10 -8.04 16.18
CA SER A 229 7.82 -9.48 16.27
C SER A 229 6.57 -9.83 17.08
N GLY A 230 6.10 -11.06 16.92
CA GLY A 230 4.95 -11.63 17.63
C GLY A 230 3.68 -11.68 16.77
N ARG A 231 2.59 -12.20 17.35
CA ARG A 231 1.42 -12.59 16.54
C ARG A 231 0.47 -11.49 16.12
N GLY A 232 0.46 -10.36 16.81
CA GLY A 232 -0.47 -9.26 16.54
C GLY A 232 -0.21 -8.56 15.21
N ALA A 233 -1.27 -8.25 14.47
CA ALA A 233 -1.21 -7.55 13.18
C ALA A 233 -1.12 -6.02 13.37
N PRO A 234 -0.08 -5.32 12.92
CA PRO A 234 0.02 -3.87 13.04
C PRO A 234 -0.74 -3.11 11.94
N ALA A 235 -1.94 -2.63 12.26
CA ALA A 235 -2.82 -2.09 11.24
C ALA A 235 -2.96 -3.09 10.08
N ASN A 236 -2.60 -2.70 8.84
CA ASN A 236 -2.77 -3.55 7.68
C ASN A 236 -1.61 -4.52 7.39
N ALA A 237 -0.58 -4.62 8.22
CA ALA A 237 0.42 -5.68 8.05
C ALA A 237 0.01 -6.97 8.74
N GLY A 238 0.50 -8.10 8.25
CA GLY A 238 0.32 -9.40 8.91
C GLY A 238 1.22 -9.54 10.14
N GLY A 239 0.69 -10.14 11.20
CA GLY A 239 1.47 -10.57 12.35
C GLY A 239 2.38 -11.76 12.02
N GLY A 240 3.53 -11.86 12.68
CA GLY A 240 4.39 -13.05 12.55
C GLY A 240 3.77 -14.26 13.26
N GLY A 241 4.27 -15.45 13.00
CA GLY A 241 3.97 -16.61 13.86
C GLY A 241 4.69 -16.49 15.21
N ASN A 242 4.04 -16.89 16.30
CA ASN A 242 4.79 -17.24 17.52
C ASN A 242 5.31 -18.68 17.39
N ILE A 243 6.14 -19.11 18.33
CA ILE A 243 6.49 -20.51 18.56
C ILE A 243 5.21 -21.36 18.59
N HIS A 244 5.14 -22.61 18.15
CA HIS A 244 6.12 -23.55 17.64
C HIS A 244 5.74 -23.85 16.19
N THR A 245 6.45 -23.26 15.22
CA THR A 245 6.17 -23.44 13.77
C THR A 245 4.81 -22.94 13.29
N THR A 246 4.25 -21.92 13.95
CA THR A 246 3.00 -21.31 13.48
C THR A 246 3.21 -20.43 12.25
N GLY A 247 2.17 -20.30 11.43
CA GLY A 247 2.22 -19.51 10.21
C GLY A 247 2.04 -18.01 10.47
N GLY A 248 2.58 -17.21 9.56
CA GLY A 248 2.40 -15.76 9.55
C GLY A 248 1.05 -15.35 8.97
N GLY A 249 0.48 -14.26 9.49
CA GLY A 249 -0.75 -13.65 8.96
C GLY A 249 -0.51 -12.95 7.63
N GLY A 250 -1.54 -12.89 6.79
CA GLY A 250 -1.50 -12.15 5.52
C GLY A 250 -1.62 -10.64 5.73
N GLY A 251 -0.99 -9.86 4.86
CA GLY A 251 -1.16 -8.41 4.81
C GLY A 251 -2.52 -8.01 4.23
N ALA A 252 -2.93 -6.77 4.48
CA ALA A 252 -4.24 -6.25 4.16
C ALA A 252 -4.21 -4.92 3.39
N ASN A 253 -5.36 -4.58 2.83
CA ASN A 253 -5.66 -3.25 2.30
C ASN A 253 -7.15 -3.01 2.52
N PHE A 254 -8.00 -2.83 1.51
CA PHE A 254 -9.45 -2.72 1.69
C PHE A 254 -10.05 -3.99 2.30
N GLY A 255 -9.63 -5.16 1.82
CA GLY A 255 -9.94 -6.44 2.43
C GLY A 255 -9.00 -6.76 3.59
N CYS A 256 -9.51 -7.50 4.58
CA CYS A 256 -8.69 -8.03 5.67
C CYS A 256 -7.71 -9.11 5.16
N GLY A 257 -6.58 -9.23 5.83
CA GLY A 257 -5.68 -10.37 5.65
C GLY A 257 -6.25 -11.60 6.32
N GLY A 258 -5.88 -12.77 5.83
CA GLY A 258 -6.16 -14.05 6.45
C GLY A 258 -5.20 -14.33 7.60
N ASP A 259 -5.68 -15.03 8.61
CA ASP A 259 -4.86 -15.54 9.69
C ASP A 259 -3.92 -16.66 9.22
N GLY A 260 -2.76 -16.76 9.84
CA GLY A 260 -1.86 -17.90 9.70
C GLY A 260 -2.44 -19.16 10.36
N GLY A 261 -1.88 -20.31 10.01
CA GLY A 261 -2.23 -21.60 10.57
C GLY A 261 -1.43 -21.96 11.82
N TRP A 262 -1.93 -22.96 12.53
CA TRP A 262 -1.35 -23.43 13.79
C TRP A 262 -0.18 -24.38 13.55
N GLY A 263 0.76 -24.39 14.49
CA GLY A 263 1.96 -25.22 14.44
C GLY A 263 1.81 -26.58 15.13
N TYR A 264 2.94 -27.22 15.43
CA TYR A 264 2.99 -28.60 15.92
C TYR A 264 2.67 -28.67 17.42
N PRO A 265 1.67 -29.46 17.86
CA PRO A 265 1.26 -29.55 19.26
C PRO A 265 2.42 -30.04 20.15
N ILE A 266 2.95 -29.14 20.98
CA ILE A 266 3.91 -29.44 22.05
C ILE A 266 3.20 -30.09 23.24
N ASP A 267 1.93 -29.75 23.48
CA ASP A 267 1.17 -30.26 24.62
C ASP A 267 -0.18 -30.88 24.24
N GLN A 268 -0.74 -31.65 25.17
CA GLN A 268 -2.06 -32.27 25.03
C GLN A 268 -3.21 -31.30 25.39
N SER A 269 -2.92 -30.04 25.73
CA SER A 269 -3.91 -29.04 26.14
C SER A 269 -4.58 -28.37 24.94
N GLY A 270 -3.84 -28.22 23.82
CA GLY A 270 -4.36 -27.71 22.56
C GLY A 270 -4.33 -26.18 22.43
N ASP A 271 -3.60 -25.48 23.31
CA ASP A 271 -3.59 -24.03 23.36
C ASP A 271 -2.78 -23.35 22.23
N GLU A 272 -2.00 -24.11 21.45
CA GLU A 272 -1.27 -23.62 20.26
C GLU A 272 -2.15 -23.16 19.11
N LYS A 273 -3.44 -23.49 19.20
CA LYS A 273 -4.48 -22.95 18.32
C LYS A 273 -4.67 -21.45 18.48
N LEU A 274 -3.98 -20.81 19.42
CA LEU A 274 -4.12 -19.41 19.76
C LEU A 274 -2.84 -18.59 19.55
N ILE A 275 -1.83 -19.09 18.82
CA ILE A 275 -0.52 -18.39 18.73
C ILE A 275 -0.03 -18.15 17.30
N PHE A 276 -0.88 -18.43 16.31
CA PHE A 276 -0.67 -18.07 14.90
C PHE A 276 -0.67 -16.56 14.66
N GLY A 277 0.01 -16.13 13.59
CA GLY A 277 0.03 -14.75 13.15
C GLY A 277 -1.33 -14.26 12.68
N ILE A 278 -1.76 -13.12 13.22
CA ILE A 278 -3.05 -12.51 12.92
C ILE A 278 -2.98 -11.78 11.57
N GLY A 279 -4.03 -11.90 10.76
CA GLY A 279 -4.15 -11.20 9.49
C GLY A 279 -4.28 -9.68 9.68
N GLY A 280 -3.75 -8.91 8.71
CA GLY A 280 -3.84 -7.46 8.70
C GLY A 280 -5.28 -6.94 8.77
N TYR A 281 -5.49 -5.83 9.49
CA TYR A 281 -6.77 -5.16 9.55
C TYR A 281 -7.10 -4.44 8.23
N PRO A 282 -8.38 -4.43 7.81
CA PRO A 282 -8.80 -3.69 6.63
C PRO A 282 -8.68 -2.18 6.84
N LEU A 283 -8.37 -1.47 5.76
CA LEU A 283 -8.25 -0.02 5.73
C LEU A 283 -9.56 0.64 5.28
N ILE A 284 -9.85 1.80 5.85
CA ILE A 284 -11.07 2.55 5.57
C ILE A 284 -10.81 3.56 4.46
N TYR A 285 -11.61 3.46 3.41
CA TYR A 285 -11.59 4.35 2.26
C TYR A 285 -12.89 5.16 2.23
N SER A 286 -12.78 6.48 2.15
CA SER A 286 -13.95 7.36 1.98
C SER A 286 -13.59 8.60 1.16
N ASN A 287 -14.58 9.14 0.46
CA ASN A 287 -14.43 10.39 -0.29
C ASN A 287 -14.16 11.60 0.63
N ALA A 288 -14.65 11.55 1.88
CA ALA A 288 -14.47 12.62 2.85
C ALA A 288 -13.01 12.74 3.31
N GLU A 289 -12.40 11.62 3.68
CA GLU A 289 -10.99 11.58 4.10
C GLU A 289 -10.04 11.65 2.90
N ASN A 290 -10.43 11.00 1.80
CA ASN A 290 -9.68 10.90 0.55
C ASN A 290 -8.20 10.55 0.81
N LYS A 291 -8.01 9.33 1.34
CA LYS A 291 -6.72 8.74 1.68
C LYS A 291 -6.48 7.47 0.86
N ILE A 292 -5.24 7.22 0.48
CA ILE A 292 -4.83 6.07 -0.34
C ILE A 292 -3.65 5.34 0.29
N PHE A 293 -3.58 4.03 0.13
CA PHE A 293 -2.61 3.19 0.84
C PHE A 293 -2.02 2.10 -0.06
N MET A 294 -0.80 1.67 0.23
CA MET A 294 -0.22 0.43 -0.32
C MET A 294 -0.83 -0.79 0.37
N GLY A 295 -0.70 -1.96 -0.25
CA GLY A 295 -0.95 -3.24 0.42
C GLY A 295 0.08 -3.49 1.51
N GLY A 296 -0.38 -4.02 2.64
CA GLY A 296 0.49 -4.44 3.75
C GLY A 296 1.28 -5.69 3.40
N GLY A 297 2.46 -5.84 4.00
CA GLY A 297 3.24 -7.07 3.90
C GLY A 297 2.66 -8.17 4.80
N GLY A 298 2.82 -9.43 4.40
CA GLY A 298 2.53 -10.58 5.26
C GLY A 298 3.58 -10.76 6.36
N GLY A 299 3.21 -11.42 7.46
CA GLY A 299 4.14 -11.81 8.52
C GLY A 299 4.92 -13.07 8.15
N ALA A 300 6.11 -13.24 8.72
CA ALA A 300 6.89 -14.47 8.60
C ALA A 300 6.28 -15.61 9.43
N GLY A 301 6.53 -16.85 9.00
CA GLY A 301 6.27 -18.01 9.84
C GLY A 301 7.37 -18.19 10.89
N HIS A 302 7.03 -18.83 12.01
CA HIS A 302 8.04 -19.19 13.02
C HIS A 302 8.85 -20.40 12.57
N GLU A 303 10.15 -20.41 12.82
CA GLU A 303 11.03 -21.48 12.35
C GLU A 303 12.05 -21.91 13.41
N HIS A 304 12.55 -23.14 13.29
CA HIS A 304 13.72 -23.62 14.02
C HIS A 304 14.43 -24.81 13.34
N PHE A 305 14.04 -25.16 12.10
CA PHE A 305 14.69 -26.20 11.30
C PHE A 305 15.28 -25.66 9.99
N GLY A 306 15.29 -24.34 9.78
CA GLY A 306 15.76 -23.72 8.55
C GLY A 306 14.82 -23.88 7.35
N ASN A 307 13.54 -24.23 7.58
CA ASN A 307 12.53 -24.44 6.53
C ASN A 307 11.42 -23.39 6.54
N GLY A 308 11.46 -22.44 7.47
CA GLY A 308 10.46 -21.37 7.55
C GLY A 308 10.53 -20.43 6.37
N THR A 309 9.45 -19.68 6.13
CA THR A 309 9.41 -18.70 5.04
C THR A 309 9.05 -17.30 5.52
N SER A 310 9.67 -16.31 4.88
CA SER A 310 9.31 -14.90 5.04
C SER A 310 7.87 -14.65 4.58
N GLY A 311 7.26 -13.61 5.13
CA GLY A 311 6.04 -13.06 4.56
C GLY A 311 6.30 -12.39 3.22
N ALA A 312 5.25 -12.23 2.41
CA ALA A 312 5.35 -11.62 1.09
C ALA A 312 4.98 -10.13 1.07
N ASP A 313 5.55 -9.40 0.11
CA ASP A 313 5.31 -7.96 -0.07
C ASP A 313 3.90 -7.65 -0.60
N GLY A 314 3.32 -6.54 -0.12
CA GLY A 314 2.03 -6.03 -0.59
C GLY A 314 2.09 -5.37 -1.98
N GLY A 315 0.91 -5.03 -2.53
CA GLY A 315 0.78 -4.30 -3.79
C GLY A 315 1.05 -2.80 -3.66
N GLY A 316 1.58 -2.19 -4.72
CA GLY A 316 1.84 -0.74 -4.76
C GLY A 316 0.59 0.11 -5.01
N ILE A 317 0.82 1.37 -5.38
CA ILE A 317 -0.22 2.33 -5.78
C ILE A 317 -0.01 2.68 -7.26
N VAL A 318 -1.09 2.68 -8.03
CA VAL A 318 -1.13 3.23 -9.40
C VAL A 318 -2.07 4.41 -9.42
N ILE A 319 -1.59 5.59 -9.85
CA ILE A 319 -2.40 6.80 -10.04
C ILE A 319 -2.30 7.22 -11.49
N ILE A 320 -3.44 7.35 -12.16
CA ILE A 320 -3.51 7.79 -13.55
C ILE A 320 -4.51 8.93 -13.63
N THR A 321 -4.05 10.05 -14.20
CA THR A 321 -4.92 11.13 -14.64
C THR A 321 -4.85 11.22 -16.15
N SER A 322 -5.97 11.06 -16.84
CA SER A 322 -6.01 11.27 -18.28
C SER A 322 -7.41 11.59 -18.78
N LYS A 323 -7.50 12.14 -20.00
CA LYS A 323 -8.79 12.24 -20.66
C LYS A 323 -9.37 10.85 -20.94
N ALA A 324 -8.54 9.95 -21.45
CA ALA A 324 -8.98 8.61 -21.80
C ALA A 324 -7.89 7.55 -21.63
N ILE A 325 -8.32 6.29 -21.52
CA ILE A 325 -7.47 5.11 -21.61
C ILE A 325 -7.97 4.22 -22.74
N ALA A 326 -7.10 3.91 -23.69
CA ALA A 326 -7.27 2.82 -24.63
C ALA A 326 -6.49 1.61 -24.09
N GLY A 327 -7.15 0.81 -23.24
CA GLY A 327 -6.56 -0.33 -22.55
C GLY A 327 -6.10 -1.49 -23.46
N ASN A 328 -6.71 -1.66 -24.64
CA ASN A 328 -6.41 -2.72 -25.61
C ASN A 328 -6.23 -4.12 -24.97
N GLU A 329 -7.10 -4.48 -24.01
CA GLU A 329 -7.06 -5.76 -23.28
C GLU A 329 -5.83 -5.96 -22.36
N HIS A 330 -4.99 -4.93 -22.19
CA HIS A 330 -3.92 -4.94 -21.19
C HIS A 330 -4.45 -4.60 -19.80
N SER A 331 -3.54 -4.69 -18.82
CA SER A 331 -3.91 -4.67 -17.41
C SER A 331 -3.11 -3.67 -16.60
N ILE A 332 -3.76 -3.18 -15.55
CA ILE A 332 -3.17 -2.42 -14.46
C ILE A 332 -3.13 -3.36 -13.24
N PHE A 333 -1.94 -3.73 -12.82
CA PHE A 333 -1.72 -4.61 -11.68
C PHE A 333 -1.19 -3.84 -10.49
N ALA A 334 -1.78 -4.06 -9.32
CA ALA A 334 -1.15 -3.75 -8.04
C ALA A 334 -1.50 -4.85 -7.03
N ARG A 335 -1.17 -6.09 -7.38
CA ARG A 335 -1.49 -7.27 -6.54
C ARG A 335 -0.50 -7.40 -5.39
N GLY A 336 -0.93 -8.06 -4.32
CA GLY A 336 -0.02 -8.59 -3.31
C GLY A 336 0.74 -9.81 -3.85
N ASN A 337 1.98 -10.00 -3.40
CA ASN A 337 2.74 -11.20 -3.74
C ASN A 337 2.20 -12.43 -2.99
N ASN A 338 2.23 -13.57 -3.68
CA ASN A 338 2.05 -14.87 -3.01
C ASN A 338 3.24 -15.13 -2.08
N SER A 339 2.99 -15.80 -0.97
CA SER A 339 4.06 -16.29 -0.11
C SER A 339 4.63 -17.61 -0.60
N ALA A 340 5.92 -17.84 -0.33
CA ALA A 340 6.58 -19.09 -0.63
C ALA A 340 6.01 -20.21 0.28
N SER A 341 5.81 -21.39 -0.29
CA SER A 341 5.42 -22.58 0.49
C SER A 341 6.64 -23.21 1.16
N GLY A 342 6.44 -23.80 2.34
CA GLY A 342 7.50 -24.43 3.14
C GLY A 342 8.00 -25.76 2.57
N GLY A 343 9.17 -26.21 3.03
CA GLY A 343 9.80 -27.48 2.65
C GLY A 343 9.17 -28.72 3.32
N ALA A 344 9.71 -29.91 2.99
CA ALA A 344 9.19 -31.20 3.47
C ALA A 344 9.46 -31.52 4.96
N TYR A 345 10.43 -30.84 5.58
CA TYR A 345 10.86 -31.03 6.97
C TYR A 345 10.37 -29.89 7.88
N GLY A 346 9.08 -29.57 7.74
CA GLY A 346 8.46 -28.24 7.91
C GLY A 346 8.76 -27.37 9.13
N ASP A 347 8.41 -26.10 8.95
CA ASP A 347 8.39 -24.98 9.89
C ASP A 347 7.17 -24.11 9.53
N GLY A 348 6.93 -23.04 10.30
CA GLY A 348 5.89 -22.06 9.99
C GLY A 348 6.11 -21.36 8.66
N VAL A 349 5.03 -21.14 7.93
CA VAL A 349 5.06 -20.55 6.59
C VAL A 349 4.52 -19.12 6.64
N GLY A 350 5.18 -18.20 5.94
CA GLY A 350 4.84 -16.78 5.91
C GLY A 350 3.52 -16.50 5.21
N GLY A 351 2.84 -15.44 5.64
CA GLY A 351 1.61 -14.93 5.03
C GLY A 351 1.88 -14.14 3.75
N ALA A 352 0.86 -14.00 2.91
CA ALA A 352 0.95 -13.28 1.65
C ALA A 352 0.78 -11.77 1.80
N GLY A 353 1.15 -11.00 0.77
CA GLY A 353 0.95 -9.56 0.74
C GLY A 353 -0.49 -9.18 0.40
N GLY A 354 -0.98 -8.06 0.96
CA GLY A 354 -2.26 -7.46 0.59
C GLY A 354 -2.20 -6.79 -0.79
N GLY A 355 -3.35 -6.71 -1.47
CA GLY A 355 -3.51 -5.94 -2.70
C GLY A 355 -3.27 -4.44 -2.49
N GLY A 356 -2.94 -3.74 -3.56
CA GLY A 356 -2.63 -2.31 -3.58
C GLY A 356 -3.83 -1.42 -3.92
N SER A 357 -3.56 -0.19 -4.35
CA SER A 357 -4.60 0.76 -4.77
C SER A 357 -4.43 1.19 -6.22
N ALA A 358 -5.54 1.34 -6.95
CA ALA A 358 -5.57 2.02 -8.24
C ALA A 358 -6.51 3.24 -8.18
N ILE A 359 -6.00 4.42 -8.51
CA ILE A 359 -6.74 5.68 -8.50
C ILE A 359 -6.77 6.23 -9.92
N LEU A 360 -7.92 6.14 -10.56
CA LEU A 360 -8.11 6.41 -11.98
C LEU A 360 -9.00 7.65 -12.16
N PHE A 361 -8.36 8.79 -12.32
CA PHE A 361 -8.99 10.05 -12.73
C PHE A 361 -9.04 10.09 -14.26
N VAL A 362 -9.96 9.32 -14.83
CA VAL A 362 -10.08 9.08 -16.27
C VAL A 362 -11.51 9.39 -16.71
N GLU A 363 -11.70 10.16 -17.78
CA GLU A 363 -13.06 10.45 -18.28
C GLU A 363 -13.66 9.23 -18.98
N ASP A 364 -12.88 8.63 -19.88
CA ASP A 364 -13.35 7.59 -20.81
C ASP A 364 -12.39 6.39 -20.93
N PHE A 365 -12.98 5.20 -21.04
CA PHE A 365 -12.28 3.94 -21.27
C PHE A 365 -12.67 3.41 -22.65
N VAL A 366 -11.93 3.88 -23.66
CA VAL A 366 -12.21 3.69 -25.10
C VAL A 366 -12.18 2.21 -25.50
N SER A 367 -11.44 1.39 -24.76
CA SER A 367 -11.35 -0.05 -24.95
C SER A 367 -11.12 -0.74 -23.62
N LYS A 368 -11.36 -2.06 -23.56
CA LYS A 368 -11.22 -2.86 -22.34
C LYS A 368 -9.87 -2.68 -21.65
N VAL A 369 -9.90 -2.54 -20.33
CA VAL A 369 -8.76 -2.60 -19.42
C VAL A 369 -9.11 -3.48 -18.23
N THR A 370 -8.17 -4.34 -17.83
CA THR A 370 -8.30 -5.13 -16.60
C THR A 370 -7.56 -4.45 -15.47
N ILE A 371 -8.21 -4.27 -14.33
CA ILE A 371 -7.58 -3.78 -13.10
C ILE A 371 -7.60 -4.91 -12.08
N ASP A 372 -6.41 -5.42 -11.74
CA ASP A 372 -6.26 -6.57 -10.83
C ASP A 372 -5.45 -6.15 -9.60
N LEU A 373 -6.14 -6.10 -8.47
CA LEU A 373 -5.68 -5.65 -7.17
C LEU A 373 -5.89 -6.77 -6.13
N THR A 374 -5.80 -8.03 -6.54
CA THR A 374 -5.98 -9.15 -5.60
C THR A 374 -4.90 -9.18 -4.53
N GLY A 375 -5.26 -9.72 -3.37
CA GLY A 375 -4.26 -10.19 -2.41
C GLY A 375 -3.49 -11.40 -2.95
N GLY A 376 -2.31 -11.66 -2.38
CA GLY A 376 -1.53 -12.86 -2.67
C GLY A 376 -2.06 -14.09 -1.93
N SER A 377 -1.75 -15.29 -2.42
CA SER A 377 -2.06 -16.55 -1.74
C SER A 377 -1.02 -16.87 -0.67
N GLY A 378 -1.49 -17.31 0.50
CA GLY A 378 -0.65 -17.74 1.62
C GLY A 378 0.18 -18.98 1.26
N GLY A 379 1.36 -19.10 1.87
CA GLY A 379 2.23 -20.24 1.61
C GLY A 379 1.68 -21.50 2.28
N SER A 380 1.75 -22.64 1.58
CA SER A 380 1.30 -23.93 2.13
C SER A 380 2.44 -24.66 2.83
N SER A 381 2.12 -25.48 3.83
CA SER A 381 3.06 -26.43 4.43
C SER A 381 2.87 -27.82 3.82
N ILE A 382 3.97 -28.53 3.54
CA ILE A 382 3.92 -29.84 2.87
C ILE A 382 3.62 -30.98 3.86
N ALA A 383 4.12 -30.86 5.09
CA ALA A 383 4.01 -31.88 6.13
C ALA A 383 2.93 -31.53 7.18
N ALA A 384 2.48 -32.55 7.92
CA ALA A 384 1.49 -32.39 8.98
C ALA A 384 2.08 -31.64 10.19
N GLY A 385 1.26 -30.78 10.80
CA GLY A 385 1.61 -30.09 12.04
C GLY A 385 2.46 -28.84 11.87
N PHE A 386 2.50 -28.21 10.69
CA PHE A 386 3.21 -26.95 10.47
C PHE A 386 2.25 -25.89 9.94
N GLY A 387 2.29 -24.68 10.51
CA GLY A 387 1.32 -23.64 10.23
C GLY A 387 1.47 -23.02 8.84
N PRO A 388 0.46 -23.15 7.94
CA PRO A 388 0.47 -22.44 6.66
C PRO A 388 0.32 -20.92 6.85
N GLY A 389 0.70 -20.15 5.84
CA GLY A 389 0.55 -18.70 5.85
C GLY A 389 -0.88 -18.24 5.52
N GLY A 390 -1.29 -17.11 6.08
CA GLY A 390 -2.54 -16.44 5.75
C GLY A 390 -2.53 -15.81 4.34
N GLY A 391 -3.68 -15.78 3.67
CA GLY A 391 -3.87 -15.10 2.40
C GLY A 391 -3.91 -13.59 2.55
N GLY A 392 -3.53 -12.84 1.53
CA GLY A 392 -3.55 -11.39 1.54
C GLY A 392 -4.95 -10.81 1.29
N GLY A 393 -5.28 -9.69 1.92
CA GLY A 393 -6.52 -8.97 1.65
C GLY A 393 -6.53 -8.31 0.27
N GLY A 394 -7.72 -8.15 -0.32
CA GLY A 394 -7.88 -7.44 -1.60
C GLY A 394 -7.63 -5.93 -1.49
N GLY A 395 -7.22 -5.32 -2.61
CA GLY A 395 -6.99 -3.88 -2.74
C GLY A 395 -8.25 -3.05 -3.03
N THR A 396 -8.06 -1.82 -3.48
CA THR A 396 -9.17 -0.92 -3.87
C THR A 396 -8.93 -0.18 -5.18
N CYS A 397 -10.01 0.07 -5.92
CA CYS A 397 -9.98 0.89 -7.13
C CYS A 397 -10.95 2.07 -7.00
N TRP A 398 -10.46 3.27 -7.25
CA TRP A 398 -11.27 4.50 -7.32
C TRP A 398 -11.31 5.06 -8.73
N PHE A 399 -12.50 5.48 -9.14
CA PHE A 399 -12.75 6.15 -10.41
C PHE A 399 -13.28 7.55 -10.15
N SER A 400 -12.98 8.49 -11.05
CA SER A 400 -13.66 9.79 -11.12
C SER A 400 -15.12 9.66 -11.54
N ASN A 401 -15.48 8.60 -12.27
CA ASN A 401 -16.85 8.33 -12.69
C ASN A 401 -17.72 7.92 -11.50
N ALA A 402 -19.01 8.29 -11.53
CA ALA A 402 -19.96 7.94 -10.48
C ALA A 402 -20.21 6.42 -10.36
N THR A 403 -19.92 5.66 -11.42
CA THR A 403 -20.00 4.21 -11.48
C THR A 403 -18.76 3.66 -12.16
N VAL A 404 -18.44 2.39 -11.92
CA VAL A 404 -17.37 1.69 -12.64
C VAL A 404 -17.71 1.67 -14.14
N PRO A 405 -16.84 2.14 -15.03
CA PRO A 405 -17.07 2.09 -16.47
C PRO A 405 -17.14 0.66 -17.01
N ASP A 406 -18.03 0.37 -17.97
CA ASP A 406 -18.23 -1.00 -18.52
C ASP A 406 -16.98 -1.60 -19.15
N SER A 407 -16.09 -0.75 -19.69
CA SER A 407 -14.80 -1.16 -20.27
C SER A 407 -13.73 -1.46 -19.20
N ALA A 408 -13.99 -1.21 -17.92
CA ALA A 408 -13.06 -1.48 -16.83
C ALA A 408 -13.49 -2.75 -16.06
N ILE A 409 -12.67 -3.79 -16.13
CA ILE A 409 -12.90 -5.06 -15.42
C ILE A 409 -12.06 -5.06 -14.15
N VAL A 410 -12.70 -4.94 -12.98
CA VAL A 410 -11.99 -4.80 -11.70
C VAL A 410 -12.04 -6.09 -10.88
N THR A 411 -10.89 -6.56 -10.41
CA THR A 411 -10.75 -7.73 -9.52
C THR A 411 -10.11 -7.32 -8.19
N LEU A 412 -10.85 -7.47 -7.09
CA LEU A 412 -10.46 -7.03 -5.74
C LEU A 412 -10.47 -8.18 -4.72
N VAL A 413 -10.39 -9.44 -5.18
CA VAL A 413 -10.57 -10.60 -4.30
C VAL A 413 -9.33 -10.78 -3.39
N GLY A 414 -9.56 -11.18 -2.14
CA GLY A 414 -8.47 -11.64 -1.27
C GLY A 414 -7.81 -12.92 -1.81
N GLY A 415 -6.56 -13.15 -1.46
CA GLY A 415 -5.91 -14.42 -1.74
C GLY A 415 -6.36 -15.52 -0.78
N ILE A 416 -6.19 -16.76 -1.22
CA ILE A 416 -6.50 -17.92 -0.38
C ILE A 416 -5.46 -18.10 0.72
N ASN A 417 -5.87 -18.63 1.86
CA ASN A 417 -4.94 -19.12 2.87
C ASN A 417 -4.16 -20.33 2.32
N GLY A 418 -2.93 -20.52 2.80
CA GLY A 418 -2.20 -21.74 2.57
C GLY A 418 -2.88 -22.94 3.24
N VAL A 419 -2.51 -24.13 2.78
CA VAL A 419 -3.03 -25.40 3.34
C VAL A 419 -1.91 -26.17 4.03
N ALA A 420 -2.27 -27.00 5.02
CA ALA A 420 -1.37 -27.96 5.64
C ALA A 420 -1.56 -29.38 5.10
N GLY A 421 -0.49 -30.18 5.11
CA GLY A 421 -0.54 -31.59 4.71
C GLY A 421 -1.13 -32.49 5.81
N GLY A 422 -2.38 -32.95 5.67
CA GLY A 422 -2.97 -33.98 6.55
C GLY A 422 -4.23 -33.52 7.31
N SER A 423 -5.05 -34.46 7.79
CA SER A 423 -6.43 -34.17 8.25
C SER A 423 -6.58 -33.80 9.73
N TYR A 424 -5.49 -33.71 10.50
CA TYR A 424 -5.55 -33.49 11.95
C TYR A 424 -5.12 -32.08 12.38
N TYR A 425 -4.55 -31.29 11.47
CA TYR A 425 -3.96 -29.99 11.78
C TYR A 425 -4.31 -29.00 10.66
N GLY A 426 -5.19 -28.03 10.99
CA GLY A 426 -5.42 -26.75 10.28
C GLY A 426 -5.56 -26.77 8.77
#